data_AF-A0A2E5XUN2-F1
#
_entry.id   AF-A0A2E5XUN2-F1
#
_cell.length_a   1.000
_cell.length_b   1.000
_cell.length_c   1.000
_cell.angle_alpha   90.00
_cell.angle_beta   90.00
_cell.angle_gamma   90.00
#
_symmetry.space_group_name_H-M   'P 1'
#
loop_
_entity.id
_entity.type
_entity.pdbx_description
1 polymer ?
#
loop_
_entity_poly.entity_id
_entity_poly.type
_entity_poly.pdbx_seq_one_letter_code
_entity_poly.pdbx_strand_id
1 'polypeptide(L)'
;MGYVNPYIYILFLLLLPFDTPRWLNLVLAFCLGISVDAFQNTMGLHTFSCVLMAYFRQPILHFLLPQLKNKKQSNLEFSLQEFGLQRALIYTGTLVFIHHFSLFILEAFQLELIRILIRTLLSSFISITLIIIIQYLLFKEAKR
;
A
#
# COMPACT_ATOMS: atom_id res chain seq x y z
N MET A 1 9.82 21.55 -1.13
CA MET A 1 9.78 20.08 -1.04
C MET A 1 8.91 19.56 -2.17
N GLY A 2 9.38 18.55 -2.91
CA GLY A 2 8.73 18.12 -4.15
C GLY A 2 7.25 17.80 -3.97
N TYR A 3 6.41 18.30 -4.89
CA TYR A 3 4.94 18.14 -4.84
C TYR A 3 4.49 16.69 -5.04
N VAL A 4 5.37 15.82 -5.50
CA VAL A 4 5.09 14.41 -5.79
C VAL A 4 6.28 13.59 -5.35
N ASN A 5 6.05 12.60 -4.49
CA ASN A 5 7.08 11.61 -4.15
C ASN A 5 6.42 10.21 -4.17
N PRO A 6 6.70 9.37 -5.18
CA PRO A 6 6.15 8.03 -5.22
C PRO A 6 6.86 7.15 -4.19
N TYR A 7 6.16 6.76 -3.13
CA TYR A 7 6.73 5.89 -2.08
C TYR A 7 6.70 4.42 -2.51
N ILE A 8 7.58 4.05 -3.45
CA ILE A 8 7.62 2.73 -4.09
C ILE A 8 7.80 1.59 -3.08
N TYR A 9 8.44 1.83 -1.93
CA TYR A 9 8.64 0.79 -0.91
C TYR A 9 7.34 0.16 -0.41
N ILE A 10 6.19 0.87 -0.48
CA ILE A 10 4.89 0.33 -0.06
C ILE A 10 4.44 -0.84 -0.94
N LEU A 11 5.00 -0.95 -2.15
CA LEU A 11 4.78 -2.07 -3.04
C LEU A 11 5.11 -3.41 -2.36
N PHE A 12 6.16 -3.45 -1.52
CA PHE A 12 6.50 -4.66 -0.77
C PHE A 12 5.32 -5.16 0.07
N LEU A 13 4.63 -4.25 0.77
CA LEU A 13 3.48 -4.59 1.61
C LEU A 13 2.24 -4.96 0.79
N LEU A 14 2.11 -4.42 -0.43
CA LEU A 14 1.03 -4.77 -1.36
C LEU A 14 1.24 -6.13 -2.01
N LEU A 15 2.50 -6.51 -2.30
CA LEU A 15 2.86 -7.77 -2.94
C LEU A 15 2.83 -8.98 -2.00
N LEU A 16 2.83 -8.75 -0.69
CA LEU A 16 2.74 -9.84 0.29
C LEU A 16 1.55 -10.77 -0.02
N PRO A 17 1.64 -12.08 0.25
CA PRO A 17 0.51 -12.99 0.02
C PRO A 17 -0.65 -12.67 0.95
N PHE A 18 -1.89 -12.96 0.52
CA PHE A 18 -3.09 -12.65 1.31
C PHE A 18 -3.24 -13.51 2.57
N ASP A 19 -2.67 -14.72 2.53
CA ASP A 19 -2.64 -15.66 3.65
C ASP A 19 -1.62 -15.27 4.74
N THR A 20 -0.91 -14.14 4.57
CA THR A 20 0.01 -13.64 5.58
C THR A 20 -0.76 -13.35 6.87
N PRO A 21 -0.39 -13.96 8.02
CA PRO A 21 -1.09 -13.72 9.26
C PRO A 21 -0.94 -12.26 9.68
N ARG A 22 -1.99 -11.69 10.27
CA ARG A 22 -2.08 -10.25 10.58
C ARG A 22 -0.89 -9.74 11.39
N TRP A 23 -0.45 -10.51 12.39
CA TRP A 23 0.67 -10.12 13.24
C TRP A 23 1.98 -10.00 12.43
N LEU A 24 2.23 -10.93 11.50
CA LEU A 24 3.43 -10.92 10.66
C LEU A 24 3.40 -9.73 9.68
N ASN A 25 2.23 -9.45 9.08
CA ASN A 25 2.07 -8.29 8.21
C ASN A 25 2.37 -6.96 8.93
N LEU A 26 1.97 -6.84 10.20
CA LEU A 26 2.27 -5.65 11.01
C LEU A 26 3.75 -5.55 11.37
N VAL A 27 4.39 -6.67 11.73
CA VAL A 27 5.84 -6.70 12.02
C VAL A 27 6.66 -6.35 10.78
N LEU A 28 6.32 -6.91 9.62
CA LEU A 28 6.99 -6.59 8.37
C LEU A 28 6.82 -5.11 7.99
N ALA A 29 5.63 -4.55 8.18
CA ALA A 29 5.37 -3.13 7.95
C ALA A 29 6.15 -2.23 8.91
N PHE A 30 6.28 -2.62 10.18
CA PHE A 30 7.10 -1.92 11.15
C PHE A 30 8.58 -1.95 10.76
N CYS A 31 9.13 -3.13 10.45
CA CYS A 31 10.53 -3.28 10.04
C CYS A 31 10.85 -2.50 8.76
N LEU A 32 9.94 -2.51 7.79
CA LEU A 32 10.11 -1.74 6.56
C LEU A 32 10.10 -0.23 6.87
N GLY A 33 9.10 0.23 7.62
CA GLY A 33 8.95 1.64 7.92
C GLY A 33 10.10 2.19 8.76
N ILE A 34 10.57 1.45 9.77
CA ILE A 34 11.69 1.89 10.61
C ILE A 34 13.00 1.93 9.83
N SER A 35 13.18 1.01 8.86
CA SER A 35 14.32 1.05 7.95
C SER A 35 14.29 2.32 7.12
N VAL A 36 13.14 2.64 6.50
CA VAL A 36 12.97 3.87 5.72
C VAL A 36 13.19 5.11 6.59
N ASP A 37 12.65 5.10 7.81
CA ASP A 37 12.81 6.22 8.75
C ASP A 37 14.27 6.46 9.14
N ALA A 38 15.05 5.39 9.34
CA ALA A 38 16.48 5.47 9.62
C ALA A 38 17.28 6.07 8.44
N PHE A 39 16.93 5.74 7.19
CA PHE A 39 17.59 6.30 6.02
C PHE A 39 17.18 7.74 5.70
N GLN A 40 15.92 8.09 5.96
CA GLN A 40 15.39 9.43 5.70
C GLN A 40 15.52 10.40 6.89
N ASN A 41 16.05 9.94 8.02
CA ASN A 41 16.11 10.68 9.28
C ASN A 41 14.75 11.23 9.72
N THR A 42 13.69 10.46 9.51
CA THR A 42 12.32 10.79 9.91
C THR A 42 11.99 10.11 11.23
N MET A 43 11.25 10.79 12.11
CA MET A 43 11.00 10.33 13.50
C MET A 43 9.87 9.29 13.59
N GLY A 44 9.91 8.24 12.77
CA GLY A 44 8.88 7.18 12.79
C GLY A 44 7.65 7.45 11.91
N LEU A 45 7.70 8.47 11.05
CA LEU A 45 6.57 8.86 10.18
C LEU A 45 6.22 7.73 9.21
N HIS A 46 7.21 7.15 8.55
CA HIS A 46 7.00 6.05 7.63
C HIS A 46 6.60 4.77 8.35
N THR A 47 7.14 4.52 9.54
CA THR A 47 6.76 3.41 10.42
C THR A 47 5.27 3.45 10.72
N PHE A 48 4.76 4.58 11.20
CA PHE A 48 3.33 4.73 11.50
C PHE A 48 2.47 4.48 10.26
N SER A 49 2.79 5.15 9.15
CA SER A 49 2.01 5.04 7.90
C SER A 49 2.05 3.64 7.29
N CYS A 50 3.16 2.91 7.41
CA CYS A 50 3.27 1.52 6.96
C CYS A 50 2.39 0.59 7.82
N VAL A 51 2.50 0.70 9.14
CA VAL A 51 1.73 -0.11 10.08
C VAL A 51 0.23 0.15 9.94
N LEU A 52 -0.17 1.41 9.78
CA LEU A 52 -1.57 1.78 9.56
C LEU A 52 -2.12 1.17 8.27
N MET A 53 -1.38 1.28 7.17
CA MET A 53 -1.75 0.65 5.89
C MET A 53 -1.87 -0.89 6.05
N ALA A 54 -0.90 -1.52 6.70
CA ALA A 54 -0.89 -2.96 6.94
C ALA A 54 -2.06 -3.42 7.84
N TYR A 55 -2.49 -2.59 8.78
CA TYR A 55 -3.64 -2.85 9.64
C TYR A 55 -4.96 -2.87 8.85
N PHE A 56 -5.16 -1.91 7.95
CA PHE A 56 -6.38 -1.80 7.12
C PHE A 56 -6.43 -2.77 5.94
N ARG A 57 -5.29 -3.38 5.60
CA ARG A 57 -5.15 -4.34 4.51
C ARG A 57 -6.19 -5.47 4.52
N GLN A 58 -6.31 -6.19 5.63
CA GLN A 58 -7.21 -7.34 5.77
C GLN A 58 -8.71 -6.93 5.75
N PRO A 59 -9.14 -5.89 6.49
CA PRO A 59 -10.51 -5.36 6.38
C PRO A 59 -10.91 -4.95 4.95
N ILE A 60 -10.05 -4.21 4.24
CA ILE A 60 -10.34 -3.76 2.86
C ILE A 60 -10.43 -4.95 1.92
N LEU A 61 -9.54 -5.94 2.08
CA LEU A 61 -9.57 -7.16 1.28
C LEU A 61 -10.88 -7.93 1.46
N HIS A 62 -11.31 -8.15 2.71
CA HIS A 62 -12.57 -8.84 3.00
C HIS A 62 -13.80 -8.07 2.50
N PHE A 63 -13.75 -6.74 2.48
CA PHE A 63 -14.82 -5.91 1.94
C PHE A 63 -14.93 -6.05 0.42
N LEU A 64 -13.81 -6.05 -0.30
CA LEU A 64 -13.78 -6.14 -1.76
C LEU A 64 -14.00 -7.56 -2.29
N LEU A 65 -13.57 -8.56 -1.52
CA LEU A 65 -13.57 -9.96 -1.90
C LEU A 65 -14.18 -10.82 -0.79
N PRO A 66 -15.50 -10.67 -0.52
CA PRO A 66 -16.17 -11.44 0.53
C PRO A 66 -16.12 -12.96 0.27
N GLN A 67 -15.90 -13.35 -0.98
CA GLN A 67 -15.74 -14.75 -1.42
C GLN A 67 -14.48 -15.42 -0.85
N LEU A 68 -13.44 -14.64 -0.55
CA LEU A 68 -12.19 -15.13 0.05
C LEU A 68 -12.35 -15.43 1.55
N LYS A 69 -13.40 -14.90 2.19
CA LYS A 69 -13.63 -15.05 3.64
C LYS A 69 -13.82 -16.52 4.07
N ASN A 70 -14.27 -17.37 3.14
CA ASN A 70 -14.57 -18.80 3.41
C ASN A 70 -13.62 -19.77 2.68
N LYS A 71 -12.69 -19.28 1.85
CA LYS A 71 -11.72 -20.13 1.15
C LYS A 71 -10.35 -19.97 1.81
N LYS A 72 -9.88 -21.04 2.48
CA LYS A 72 -8.44 -21.27 2.71
C LYS A 72 -7.78 -21.56 1.35
N GLN A 73 -7.67 -20.55 0.48
CA GLN A 73 -6.83 -20.67 -0.70
C GLN A 73 -5.43 -20.20 -0.31
N SER A 74 -4.60 -21.18 0.07
CA SER A 74 -3.16 -21.01 0.22
C SER A 74 -2.59 -20.49 -1.11
N ASN A 75 -1.74 -19.46 -1.03
CA ASN A 75 -0.99 -18.87 -2.17
C ASN A 75 -1.77 -18.00 -3.16
N LEU A 76 -2.87 -17.35 -2.76
CA LEU A 76 -3.38 -16.23 -3.56
C LEU A 76 -2.47 -15.00 -3.37
N GLU A 77 -1.75 -14.67 -4.42
CA GLU A 77 -1.03 -13.41 -4.57
C GLU A 77 -1.94 -12.36 -5.19
N PHE A 78 -1.71 -11.08 -4.90
CA PHE A 78 -2.46 -10.01 -5.56
C PHE A 78 -2.05 -9.90 -7.03
N SER A 79 -2.75 -10.62 -7.90
CA SER A 79 -2.57 -10.56 -9.35
C SER A 79 -3.74 -9.84 -10.03
N LEU A 80 -3.43 -8.89 -10.91
CA LEU A 80 -4.39 -8.21 -11.79
C LEU A 80 -5.24 -9.20 -12.60
N GLN A 81 -4.68 -10.37 -12.91
CA GLN A 81 -5.32 -11.40 -13.72
C GLN A 81 -6.39 -12.18 -12.95
N GLU A 82 -6.24 -12.35 -11.64
CA GLU A 82 -7.19 -13.12 -10.81
C GLU A 82 -8.37 -12.26 -10.33
N PHE A 83 -8.12 -10.99 -9.98
CA PHE A 83 -9.13 -10.13 -9.34
C PHE A 83 -9.79 -9.12 -10.27
N GLY A 84 -9.24 -8.93 -11.47
CA GLY A 84 -9.68 -7.92 -12.42
C GLY A 84 -9.19 -6.51 -12.07
N LEU A 85 -8.96 -5.71 -13.12
CA LEU A 85 -8.35 -4.38 -13.02
C LEU A 85 -9.11 -3.43 -12.07
N GLN A 86 -10.44 -3.46 -12.08
CA GLN A 86 -11.26 -2.57 -11.24
C GLN A 86 -11.06 -2.82 -9.74
N ARG A 87 -11.11 -4.08 -9.29
CA ARG A 87 -10.92 -4.43 -7.87
C ARG A 87 -9.49 -4.16 -7.44
N ALA A 88 -8.53 -4.43 -8.32
CA ALA A 88 -7.14 -4.16 -8.06
C ALA A 88 -6.85 -2.66 -7.88
N LEU A 89 -7.47 -1.81 -8.72
CA LEU A 89 -7.41 -0.36 -8.58
C LEU A 89 -8.00 0.13 -7.26
N ILE A 90 -9.18 -0.34 -6.87
CA ILE A 90 -9.83 0.08 -5.63
C ILE A 90 -9.00 -0.37 -4.42
N TYR A 91 -8.50 -1.60 -4.41
CA TYR A 91 -7.68 -2.12 -3.32
C TYR A 91 -6.37 -1.33 -3.16
N THR A 92 -5.59 -1.26 -4.25
CA THR A 92 -4.30 -0.57 -4.28
C THR A 92 -4.49 0.91 -3.96
N GLY A 93 -5.44 1.57 -4.62
CA GLY A 93 -5.70 2.98 -4.44
C GLY A 93 -6.11 3.34 -3.02
N THR A 94 -6.95 2.50 -2.38
CA THR A 94 -7.36 2.74 -0.98
C THR A 94 -6.18 2.62 -0.01
N LEU A 95 -5.34 1.60 -0.15
CA LEU A 95 -4.19 1.40 0.73
C LEU A 95 -3.11 2.46 0.54
N VAL A 96 -2.79 2.78 -0.72
CA VAL A 96 -1.85 3.85 -1.07
C VAL A 96 -2.34 5.19 -0.53
N PHE A 97 -3.64 5.48 -0.65
CA PHE A 97 -4.25 6.67 -0.08
C PHE A 97 -4.09 6.73 1.45
N ILE A 98 -4.43 5.66 2.17
CA ILE A 98 -4.26 5.59 3.64
C ILE A 98 -2.80 5.88 4.05
N HIS A 99 -1.85 5.29 3.32
CA HIS A 99 -0.43 5.49 3.60
C HIS A 99 0.00 6.95 3.38
N HIS A 100 -0.25 7.50 2.20
CA HIS A 100 0.17 8.87 1.87
C HIS A 100 -0.55 9.91 2.71
N PHE A 101 -1.86 9.71 2.97
CA PHE A 101 -2.65 10.60 3.79
C PHE A 101 -2.12 10.67 5.22
N SER A 102 -1.87 9.50 5.85
CA SER A 102 -1.30 9.46 7.20
C SER A 102 0.11 10.07 7.24
N LEU A 103 0.93 9.80 6.24
CA LEU A 103 2.30 10.31 6.19
C LEU A 103 2.31 11.85 6.11
N PHE A 104 1.53 12.41 5.18
CA PHE A 104 1.52 13.85 4.96
C PHE A 104 0.81 14.63 6.08
N ILE A 105 -0.19 14.03 6.75
CA ILE A 105 -0.76 14.62 7.96
C ILE A 105 0.29 14.73 9.05
N LEU A 106 1.05 13.67 9.28
CA LEU A 106 2.07 13.65 10.32
C LEU A 106 3.28 14.50 9.95
N GLU A 107 3.65 14.60 8.67
CA GLU A 107 4.74 15.45 8.20
C GLU A 107 4.41 16.94 8.35
N ALA A 108 3.19 17.35 8.00
CA ALA A 108 2.81 18.76 7.99
C ALA A 108 2.65 19.35 9.40
N PHE A 109 2.30 18.54 10.41
CA PHE A 109 1.95 18.97 11.79
C PHE A 109 0.97 20.17 11.86
N GLN A 110 0.32 20.51 10.74
CA GLN A 110 -0.57 21.65 10.53
C GLN A 110 -1.77 21.15 9.72
N LEU A 111 -2.97 21.60 10.10
CA LEU A 111 -4.23 21.20 9.48
C LEU A 111 -4.50 21.94 8.16
N GLU A 112 -3.51 22.06 7.28
CA GLU A 112 -3.74 22.52 5.90
C GLU A 112 -4.33 21.38 5.04
N LEU A 113 -5.55 20.95 5.40
CA LEU A 113 -6.19 19.74 4.89
C LEU A 113 -6.28 19.71 3.35
N ILE A 114 -6.53 20.87 2.72
CA ILE A 114 -6.66 21.00 1.26
C ILE A 114 -5.31 20.76 0.56
N ARG A 115 -4.22 21.34 1.09
CA ARG A 115 -2.88 21.16 0.52
C ARG A 115 -2.42 19.70 0.67
N ILE A 116 -2.68 19.10 1.82
CA ILE A 116 -2.39 17.70 2.11
C ILE A 116 -3.18 16.78 1.17
N LEU A 117 -4.48 17.05 0.96
CA LEU A 117 -5.33 16.25 0.10
C LEU A 117 -4.87 16.28 -1.36
N ILE A 118 -4.53 17.45 -1.90
CA ILE A 118 -4.02 17.59 -3.27
C ILE A 118 -2.70 16.83 -3.44
N ARG A 119 -1.76 16.98 -2.50
CA ARG A 119 -0.46 16.27 -2.53
C ARG A 119 -0.64 14.75 -2.42
N THR A 120 -1.59 14.31 -1.59
CA THR A 120 -1.96 12.90 -1.42
C THR A 120 -2.51 12.33 -2.73
N LEU A 121 -3.45 13.02 -3.37
CA LEU A 121 -4.08 12.56 -4.61
C LEU A 121 -3.07 12.45 -5.75
N LEU A 122 -2.21 13.46 -5.93
CA LEU A 122 -1.20 13.45 -7.00
C LEU A 122 -0.15 12.36 -6.79
N SER A 123 0.35 12.20 -5.56
CA SER A 123 1.38 11.18 -5.24
C SER A 123 0.79 9.76 -5.29
N SER A 124 -0.46 9.59 -4.85
CA SER A 124 -1.19 8.33 -4.93
C SER A 124 -1.42 7.93 -6.38
N PHE A 125 -1.88 8.85 -7.24
CA PHE A 125 -2.10 8.59 -8.66
C PHE A 125 -0.86 8.03 -9.34
N ILE A 126 0.29 8.68 -9.16
CA ILE A 126 1.56 8.25 -9.77
C ILE A 126 2.02 6.91 -9.20
N SER A 127 1.90 6.71 -7.88
CA SER A 127 2.24 5.43 -7.25
C SER A 127 1.36 4.29 -7.79
N ILE A 128 0.06 4.50 -7.91
CA ILE A 128 -0.88 3.51 -8.45
C ILE A 128 -0.51 3.16 -9.89
N THR A 129 -0.26 4.15 -10.74
CA THR A 129 0.16 3.90 -12.13
C THR A 129 1.42 3.04 -12.19
N LEU A 130 2.42 3.36 -11.37
CA LEU A 130 3.69 2.64 -11.35
C LEU A 130 3.53 1.20 -10.84
N ILE A 131 2.72 1.01 -9.80
CA ILE A 131 2.39 -0.32 -9.24
C ILE A 131 1.70 -1.19 -10.30
N ILE A 132 0.75 -0.65 -11.05
CA ILE A 132 0.04 -1.41 -12.10
C ILE A 132 0.98 -1.82 -13.22
N ILE A 133 1.88 -0.93 -13.64
CA ILE A 133 2.88 -1.23 -14.67
C ILE A 133 3.80 -2.37 -14.19
N ILE A 134 4.30 -2.29 -12.95
CA ILE A 134 5.16 -3.33 -12.39
C ILE A 134 4.42 -4.67 -12.27
N GLN A 135 3.18 -4.67 -11.78
CA GLN A 135 2.37 -5.89 -11.73
C GLN A 135 2.18 -6.50 -13.12
N TYR A 136 1.86 -5.67 -14.13
CA TYR A 136 1.69 -6.17 -15.49
C TYR A 136 2.99 -6.77 -16.06
N LEU A 137 4.15 -6.18 -15.75
CA LEU A 137 5.45 -6.70 -16.20
C LEU A 137 5.82 -8.01 -15.50
N LEU A 138 5.70 -8.10 -14.17
CA LEU A 138 6.07 -9.29 -13.39
C LEU A 138 5.17 -10.50 -13.71
N PHE A 139 3.86 -10.29 -13.86
CA PHE A 139 2.91 -11.37 -14.17
C PHE A 139 2.82 -11.72 -15.66
N LYS A 140 3.53 -10.98 -16.54
CA LYS A 140 3.68 -11.35 -17.96
C LYS A 140 4.84 -12.34 -18.18
N GLU A 141 5.90 -12.25 -17.38
CA GLU A 141 7.10 -13.11 -17.48
C GLU A 141 6.87 -14.52 -16.91
N ALA A 142 6.00 -14.66 -15.89
CA ALA A 142 5.69 -15.96 -15.25
C ALA A 142 4.95 -16.99 -16.14
N LYS A 143 4.80 -16.70 -17.45
CA LYS A 143 4.16 -17.56 -18.46
C LYS A 143 5.10 -17.96 -19.60
N ARG A 144 6.41 -17.77 -19.44
CA ARG A 144 7.44 -18.34 -20.32
C ARG A 144 8.17 -19.51 -19.65
#